data_AF-Q5SK72-F1
#
_entry.id   AF-Q5SK72-F1
#
_cell.length_a   1.000
_cell.length_b   1.000
_cell.length_c   1.000
_cell.angle_alpha   90.00
_cell.angle_beta   90.00
_cell.angle_gamma   90.00
#
_symmetry.space_group_name_H-M   'P 1'
#
loop_
_entity.id
_entity.type
_entity.pdbx_description
1 polymer ?
#
loop_
_entity_poly.entity_id
_entity_poly.type
_entity_poly.pdbx_seq_one_letter_code
_entity_poly.pdbx_strand_id
1 'polypeptide(L)'
;MGVNLPEGSALTLSAEEVVFDLAQGAYPPPSFPYAYAPTSPRGPLTLSVFSNLEGGWAVEVLAEPLIAEGGKLLSPSQLEVRVDGGPWMPLGPRTVLLTGSGPSGGYRRHLLEFRLVLTGQEAPGLYRGSLVFTLSRL
;
A
#
# COMPACT_ATOMS: atom_id res chain seq x y z
N MET A 1 15.45 -26.57 10.72
CA MET A 1 14.21 -25.79 10.97
C MET A 1 13.47 -25.69 9.65
N GLY A 2 12.45 -26.50 9.43
CA GLY A 2 11.68 -26.50 8.18
C GLY A 2 10.77 -25.27 8.13
N VAL A 3 10.88 -24.48 7.08
CA VAL A 3 9.89 -23.45 6.75
C VAL A 3 8.63 -24.16 6.25
N ASN A 4 7.50 -23.98 6.95
CA ASN A 4 6.22 -24.52 6.52
C ASN A 4 5.75 -23.72 5.30
N LEU A 5 5.89 -24.30 4.11
CA LEU A 5 5.43 -23.69 2.86
C LEU A 5 3.97 -24.10 2.64
N PRO A 6 3.07 -23.15 2.31
CA PRO A 6 1.68 -23.48 2.05
C PRO A 6 1.53 -24.31 0.77
N GLU A 7 0.47 -25.13 0.72
CA GLU A 7 0.13 -25.95 -0.46
C GLU A 7 -0.21 -25.10 -1.69
N GLY A 8 -0.65 -23.85 -1.47
CA GLY A 8 -0.97 -22.85 -2.48
C GLY A 8 -0.09 -21.59 -2.39
N SER A 9 -0.12 -20.76 -3.42
CA SER A 9 0.47 -19.43 -3.37
C SER A 9 -0.17 -18.60 -2.24
N ALA A 10 0.63 -17.79 -1.56
CA ALA A 10 0.22 -17.07 -0.36
C ALA A 10 0.76 -15.64 -0.33
N LEU A 11 -0.02 -14.76 0.29
CA LEU A 11 0.30 -13.35 0.49
C LEU A 11 -0.05 -12.98 1.94
N THR A 12 0.86 -12.30 2.63
CA THR A 12 0.59 -11.76 3.98
C THR A 12 1.10 -10.32 4.10
N LEU A 13 0.38 -9.52 4.87
CA LEU A 13 0.68 -8.12 5.14
C LEU A 13 0.83 -7.89 6.64
N SER A 14 1.69 -6.96 7.04
CA SER A 14 1.80 -6.55 8.44
C SER A 14 0.68 -5.63 8.91
N ALA A 15 -0.06 -5.00 7.98
CA ALA A 15 -1.30 -4.29 8.24
C ALA A 15 -2.10 -4.13 6.94
N GLU A 16 -3.42 -3.98 7.08
CA GLU A 16 -4.39 -3.91 5.97
C GLU A 16 -5.05 -2.52 5.88
N GLU A 17 -4.71 -1.61 6.80
CA GLU A 17 -5.21 -0.24 6.86
C GLU A 17 -4.03 0.74 6.91
N VAL A 18 -4.21 1.90 6.27
CA VAL A 18 -3.37 3.08 6.43
C VAL A 18 -4.21 4.25 6.94
N VAL A 19 -3.68 4.95 7.94
CA VAL A 19 -4.30 6.08 8.59
C VAL A 19 -3.38 7.28 8.52
N PHE A 20 -3.95 8.43 8.13
CA PHE A 20 -3.28 9.72 8.11
C PHE A 20 -4.05 10.67 9.01
N ASP A 21 -3.52 10.94 10.20
CA ASP A 21 -4.03 11.97 11.10
C ASP A 21 -3.26 13.27 10.86
N LEU A 22 -3.84 14.17 10.07
CA LEU A 22 -3.20 15.44 9.74
C LEU A 22 -3.18 16.43 10.93
N ALA A 23 -4.04 16.22 11.94
CA ALA A 23 -4.04 17.05 13.14
C ALA A 23 -2.83 16.75 14.04
N GLN A 24 -2.28 15.54 13.94
CA GLN A 24 -0.99 15.18 14.55
C GLN A 24 0.22 15.62 13.71
N GLY A 25 -0.01 16.05 12.47
CA GLY A 25 1.01 16.56 11.56
C GLY A 25 1.13 18.08 11.55
N ALA A 26 2.10 18.59 10.81
CA ALA A 26 2.20 20.02 10.52
C ALA A 26 1.21 20.40 9.42
N TYR A 27 -0.03 20.71 9.79
CA TYR A 27 -1.07 21.19 8.88
C TYR A 27 -1.52 22.63 9.20
N PRO A 28 -1.66 23.53 8.20
CA PRO A 28 -1.31 23.32 6.80
C PRO A 28 0.23 23.24 6.60
N PRO A 29 0.69 22.58 5.53
CA PRO A 29 2.10 22.55 5.19
C PRO A 29 2.54 23.91 4.62
N PRO A 30 3.86 24.20 4.56
CA PRO A 30 4.36 25.46 3.99
C PRO A 30 3.99 25.70 2.52
N SER A 31 3.77 24.61 1.77
CA SER A 31 3.37 24.66 0.36
C SER A 31 2.64 23.37 -0.03
N PHE A 32 1.71 23.48 -0.98
CA PHE A 32 1.11 22.35 -1.67
C PHE A 32 1.72 22.20 -3.08
N PRO A 33 1.81 20.97 -3.64
CA PRO A 33 1.42 19.71 -3.03
C PRO A 33 2.36 19.29 -1.89
N TYR A 34 1.85 18.55 -0.92
CA TYR A 34 2.64 18.02 0.20
C TYR A 34 2.29 16.56 0.47
N ALA A 35 3.30 15.76 0.79
CA ALA A 35 3.15 14.35 1.08
C ALA A 35 3.25 14.08 2.58
N TYR A 36 2.19 13.52 3.15
CA TYR A 36 2.14 13.09 4.55
C TYR A 36 2.42 11.59 4.65
N ALA A 37 3.27 11.21 5.60
CA ALA A 37 3.44 9.82 5.98
C ALA A 37 2.22 9.34 6.81
N PRO A 38 1.89 8.04 6.79
CA PRO A 38 0.85 7.49 7.65
C PRO A 38 1.22 7.64 9.12
N THR A 39 0.23 7.97 9.94
CA THR A 39 0.34 7.92 11.40
C THR A 39 0.16 6.50 11.92
N SER A 40 -0.52 5.64 11.16
CA SER A 40 -0.59 4.19 11.37
C SER A 40 -0.66 3.43 10.04
N PRO A 41 0.09 2.33 9.85
CA PRO A 41 1.22 1.93 10.69
C PRO A 41 2.36 2.96 10.62
N ARG A 42 3.19 3.02 11.67
CA ARG A 42 4.39 3.85 11.64
C ARG A 42 5.49 3.12 10.87
N GLY A 43 5.89 3.68 9.73
CA GLY A 43 6.93 3.13 8.86
C GLY A 43 6.40 2.17 7.79
N PRO A 44 7.29 1.43 7.11
CA PRO A 44 6.91 0.57 6.00
C PRO A 44 6.05 -0.62 6.44
N LEU A 45 5.08 -0.98 5.59
CA LEU A 45 4.37 -2.24 5.63
C LEU A 45 5.26 -3.37 5.10
N THR A 46 5.23 -4.54 5.72
CA THR A 46 5.90 -5.73 5.20
C THR A 46 4.90 -6.59 4.44
N LEU A 47 5.16 -6.78 3.15
CA LEU A 47 4.46 -7.72 2.27
C LEU A 47 5.31 -8.98 2.13
N SER A 48 4.77 -10.15 2.50
CA SER A 48 5.43 -11.44 2.26
C SER A 48 4.69 -12.21 1.17
N VAL A 49 5.41 -12.65 0.15
CA VAL A 49 4.87 -13.36 -1.01
C VAL A 49 5.51 -14.73 -1.12
N PHE A 50 4.69 -15.75 -1.24
CA PHE A 50 5.09 -17.09 -1.66
C PHE A 50 4.31 -17.47 -2.90
N SER A 51 5.00 -17.93 -3.94
CA SER A 51 4.38 -18.42 -5.17
C SER A 51 4.79 -19.86 -5.43
N ASN A 52 3.81 -20.70 -5.79
CA ASN A 52 4.00 -22.02 -6.34
C ASN A 52 3.57 -22.10 -7.83
N LEU A 53 3.27 -20.95 -8.44
CA LEU A 53 2.83 -20.87 -9.82
C LEU A 53 4.00 -21.15 -10.77
N GLU A 54 3.80 -22.01 -11.77
CA GLU A 54 4.84 -22.33 -12.78
C GLU A 54 5.04 -21.21 -13.80
N GLY A 55 4.08 -20.29 -13.93
CA GLY A 55 4.07 -19.20 -14.90
C GLY A 55 4.35 -17.81 -14.30
N GLY A 56 4.04 -16.77 -15.08
CA GLY A 56 4.07 -15.39 -14.60
C GLY A 56 3.01 -15.16 -13.52
N TRP A 57 3.31 -14.26 -12.59
CA TRP A 57 2.38 -13.83 -11.55
C TRP A 57 2.56 -12.35 -11.24
N ALA A 58 1.51 -11.74 -10.68
CA ALA A 58 1.51 -10.36 -10.24
C ALA A 58 0.89 -10.23 -8.85
N VAL A 59 1.43 -9.29 -8.06
CA VAL A 59 0.75 -8.77 -6.88
C VAL A 59 0.14 -7.43 -7.24
N GLU A 60 -1.17 -7.33 -7.06
CA GLU A 60 -1.95 -6.12 -7.28
C GLU A 60 -2.47 -5.61 -5.94
N VAL A 61 -2.58 -4.29 -5.82
CA VAL A 61 -3.33 -3.64 -4.75
C VAL A 61 -4.59 -3.01 -5.34
N LEU A 62 -5.71 -3.24 -4.66
CA LEU A 62 -6.95 -2.53 -4.83
C LEU A 62 -7.04 -1.52 -3.70
N ALA A 63 -7.02 -0.25 -4.07
CA ALA A 63 -7.14 0.86 -3.13
C ALA A 63 -8.55 1.45 -3.24
N GLU A 64 -9.30 1.36 -2.16
CA GLU A 64 -10.56 2.08 -2.04
C GLU A 64 -10.29 3.58 -1.78
N PRO A 65 -11.23 4.47 -2.13
CA PRO A 65 -11.12 5.89 -1.77
C PRO A 65 -10.87 6.08 -0.28
N LEU A 66 -9.97 7.00 0.09
CA LEU A 66 -9.76 7.30 1.51
C LEU A 66 -10.97 8.04 2.06
N ILE A 67 -11.41 7.63 3.24
CA ILE A 67 -12.56 8.23 3.92
C ILE A 67 -12.02 9.29 4.89
N ALA A 68 -12.39 10.55 4.65
CA ALA A 68 -12.10 11.66 5.54
C ALA A 68 -13.09 11.70 6.72
N GLU A 69 -12.69 12.35 7.81
CA GLU A 69 -13.59 12.71 8.90
C GLU A 69 -14.72 13.63 8.37
N GLY A 70 -15.96 13.14 8.40
CA GLY A 70 -17.12 13.77 7.74
C GLY A 70 -17.62 13.07 6.47
N GLY A 71 -16.98 11.95 6.06
CA GLY A 71 -17.46 11.09 4.98
C GLY A 71 -17.10 11.52 3.57
N LYS A 72 -16.30 12.60 3.41
CA LYS A 72 -15.73 12.99 2.11
C LYS A 72 -14.76 11.91 1.65
N LEU A 73 -14.85 11.52 0.38
CA LEU A 73 -13.95 10.55 -0.24
C LEU A 73 -12.81 11.28 -0.95
N LEU A 74 -11.57 10.83 -0.72
CA LEU A 74 -10.42 11.21 -1.53
C LEU A 74 -10.13 10.14 -2.57
N SER A 75 -9.71 10.58 -3.76
CA SER A 75 -9.33 9.67 -4.84
C SER A 75 -8.17 8.77 -4.40
N PRO A 76 -8.17 7.47 -4.74
CA PRO A 76 -7.02 6.58 -4.54
C PRO A 76 -5.72 7.14 -5.14
N SER A 77 -5.81 7.96 -6.19
CA SER A 77 -4.64 8.60 -6.82
C SER A 77 -3.89 9.60 -5.94
N GLN A 78 -4.48 9.99 -4.80
CA GLN A 78 -3.81 10.80 -3.79
C GLN A 78 -2.97 9.96 -2.84
N LEU A 79 -3.18 8.64 -2.81
CA LEU A 79 -2.33 7.72 -2.09
C LEU A 79 -1.25 7.23 -3.05
N GLU A 80 0.00 7.45 -2.66
CA GLU A 80 1.15 6.92 -3.40
C GLU A 80 1.81 5.80 -2.60
N VAL A 81 2.34 4.82 -3.33
CA VAL A 81 3.10 3.71 -2.79
C VAL A 81 4.47 3.63 -3.46
N ARG A 82 5.47 3.17 -2.73
CA ARG A 82 6.71 2.66 -3.32
C ARG A 82 7.06 1.31 -2.73
N VAL A 83 7.75 0.50 -3.53
CA VAL A 83 8.19 -0.84 -3.15
C VAL A 83 9.71 -0.86 -3.03
N ASP A 84 10.22 -1.36 -1.90
CA ASP A 84 11.65 -1.55 -1.62
C ASP A 84 12.51 -0.31 -1.90
N GLY A 85 12.00 0.88 -1.55
CA GLY A 85 12.70 2.15 -1.77
C GLY A 85 12.74 2.65 -3.22
N GLY A 86 11.99 2.01 -4.12
CA GLY A 86 11.82 2.43 -5.51
C GLY A 86 11.07 3.76 -5.68
N PRO A 87 10.67 4.11 -6.92
CA PRO A 87 9.93 5.34 -7.19
C PRO A 87 8.55 5.32 -6.53
N TRP A 88 8.08 6.50 -6.12
CA TRP A 88 6.70 6.72 -5.70
C TRP A 88 5.77 6.63 -6.90
N MET A 89 4.67 5.90 -6.74
CA MET A 89 3.67 5.68 -7.78
C MET A 89 2.28 5.97 -7.20
N PRO A 90 1.43 6.76 -7.88
CA PRO A 90 0.05 6.95 -7.46
C PRO A 90 -0.73 5.65 -7.62
N LEU A 91 -1.57 5.36 -6.63
CA LEU A 91 -2.50 4.23 -6.72
C LEU A 91 -3.66 4.57 -7.63
N GLY A 92 -4.06 3.59 -8.44
CA GLY A 92 -5.34 3.60 -9.13
C GLY A 92 -6.36 2.75 -8.35
N PRO A 93 -7.56 2.56 -8.91
CA PRO A 93 -8.51 1.58 -8.41
C PRO A 93 -7.92 0.16 -8.33
N ARG A 94 -6.96 -0.14 -9.22
CA ARG A 94 -6.12 -1.33 -9.22
C ARG A 94 -4.73 -0.97 -9.72
N THR A 95 -3.69 -1.39 -9.01
CA THR A 95 -2.29 -1.11 -9.37
C THR A 95 -1.45 -2.37 -9.20
N VAL A 96 -0.69 -2.75 -10.22
CA VAL A 96 0.31 -3.82 -10.14
C VAL A 96 1.53 -3.29 -9.39
N LEU A 97 1.91 -3.95 -8.30
CA LEU A 97 3.06 -3.55 -7.47
C LEU A 97 4.30 -4.40 -7.71
N LEU A 98 4.09 -5.70 -7.93
CA LEU A 98 5.17 -6.66 -8.14
C LEU A 98 4.76 -7.63 -9.24
N THR A 99 5.75 -8.09 -9.99
CA THR A 99 5.61 -9.23 -10.90
C THR A 99 6.71 -10.23 -10.63
N GLY A 100 6.46 -11.47 -11.01
CA GLY A 100 7.48 -12.51 -10.98
C GLY A 100 7.12 -13.68 -11.88
N SER A 101 8.00 -14.67 -11.89
CA SER A 101 7.87 -15.85 -12.73
C SER A 101 8.28 -17.09 -11.96
N GLY A 102 7.48 -18.15 -12.10
CA GLY A 102 7.76 -19.44 -11.53
C GLY A 102 7.64 -19.47 -9.99
N PRO A 103 7.91 -20.66 -9.40
CA PRO A 103 7.86 -20.85 -7.96
C PRO A 103 8.95 -20.05 -7.24
N SER A 104 8.61 -19.54 -6.06
CA SER A 104 9.58 -18.97 -5.13
C SER A 104 10.22 -20.06 -4.27
N GLY A 105 11.53 -19.97 -3.98
CA GLY A 105 12.21 -20.88 -3.04
C GLY A 105 11.83 -20.71 -1.57
N GLY A 106 10.80 -19.92 -1.28
CA GLY A 106 10.35 -19.52 0.05
C GLY A 106 9.67 -18.15 0.02
N TYR A 107 9.21 -17.67 1.17
CA TYR A 107 8.63 -16.33 1.28
C TYR A 107 9.67 -15.25 0.93
N ARG A 108 9.32 -14.41 -0.04
CA ARG A 108 10.03 -13.17 -0.34
C ARG A 108 9.35 -12.02 0.39
N ARG A 109 10.14 -11.16 1.03
CA ARG A 109 9.65 -9.98 1.75
C ARG A 109 9.92 -8.73 0.96
N HIS A 110 8.93 -7.84 0.94
CA HIS A 110 8.97 -6.54 0.32
C HIS A 110 8.51 -5.49 1.32
N LEU A 111 9.14 -4.31 1.30
CA LEU A 111 8.75 -3.16 2.10
C LEU A 111 7.90 -2.24 1.24
N LEU A 112 6.70 -1.95 1.71
CA LEU A 112 5.77 -1.02 1.08
C LEU A 112 5.70 0.24 1.93
N GLU A 113 6.02 1.38 1.33
CA GLU A 113 5.84 2.68 1.98
C GLU A 113 4.70 3.42 1.30
N PHE A 114 3.87 4.08 2.10
CA PHE A 114 2.72 4.84 1.64
C PHE A 114 2.85 6.31 2.01
N ARG A 115 2.27 7.20 1.20
CA ARG A 115 2.12 8.62 1.54
C ARG A 115 0.85 9.20 0.93
N LEU A 116 0.22 10.12 1.65
CA LEU A 116 -0.95 10.85 1.19
C LEU A 116 -0.51 12.21 0.62
N VAL A 117 -0.77 12.44 -0.66
CA VAL A 117 -0.46 13.69 -1.36
C VAL A 117 -1.70 14.60 -1.36
N LEU A 118 -1.58 15.73 -0.68
CA LEU A 118 -2.61 16.77 -0.65
C LEU A 118 -2.27 17.89 -1.62
N THR A 119 -3.30 18.46 -2.23
CA THR A 119 -3.20 19.50 -3.26
C THR A 119 -3.62 20.89 -2.77
N GLY A 120 -4.18 20.96 -1.55
CA GLY A 120 -4.64 22.19 -0.91
C GLY A 120 -6.15 22.40 -0.98
N GLN A 121 -6.91 21.45 -1.55
CA GLN A 121 -8.38 21.44 -1.58
C GLN A 121 -8.99 20.54 -0.49
N GLU A 122 -8.13 19.84 0.25
CA GLU A 122 -8.49 18.89 1.29
C GLU A 122 -8.54 19.61 2.66
N ALA A 123 -9.33 19.08 3.59
CA ALA A 123 -9.45 19.64 4.93
C ALA A 123 -8.37 19.06 5.86
N PRO A 124 -8.04 19.70 7.00
CA PRO A 124 -7.37 18.97 8.08
C PRO A 124 -8.27 17.83 8.58
N GLY A 125 -7.67 16.79 9.14
CA GLY A 125 -8.40 15.72 9.84
C GLY A 125 -7.83 14.34 9.62
N LEU A 126 -8.64 13.34 9.98
CA LEU A 126 -8.30 11.93 9.84
C LEU A 126 -8.72 11.39 8.46
N TYR A 127 -7.82 10.66 7.81
CA TYR A 127 -8.07 9.93 6.58
C TYR A 127 -7.73 8.45 6.78
N ARG A 128 -8.63 7.55 6.42
CA ARG A 128 -8.43 6.10 6.50
C ARG A 128 -8.58 5.46 5.14
N GLY A 129 -7.67 4.55 4.81
CA GLY A 129 -7.71 3.76 3.59
C GLY A 129 -7.50 2.28 3.88
N SER A 130 -8.35 1.43 3.30
CA SER A 130 -8.19 -0.02 3.29
C SER A 130 -7.34 -0.44 2.10
N LEU A 131 -6.43 -1.39 2.32
CA LEU A 131 -5.58 -1.93 1.27
C LEU A 131 -5.88 -3.40 1.08
N VAL A 132 -6.42 -3.76 -0.09
CA VAL A 132 -6.69 -5.16 -0.44
C VAL A 132 -5.67 -5.61 -1.48
N PHE A 133 -4.91 -6.65 -1.16
CA PHE A 133 -3.89 -7.18 -2.05
C PHE A 133 -4.30 -8.53 -2.61
N THR A 134 -3.98 -8.75 -3.87
CA THR A 134 -4.24 -10.02 -4.56
C THR A 134 -3.00 -10.51 -5.27
N LEU A 135 -2.73 -11.81 -5.14
CA LEU A 135 -1.73 -12.51 -5.94
C LEU A 135 -2.46 -13.27 -7.06
N SER A 136 -2.17 -12.93 -8.31
CA SER A 136 -2.83 -13.48 -9.48
C SER A 136 -1.82 -14.06 -10.47
N ARG A 137 -2.25 -15.05 -11.25
CA ARG A 137 -1.51 -15.58 -12.38
C ARG A 137 -1.63 -14.63 -13.58
N LEU A 138 -0.52 -14.43 -14.31
CA LEU A 138 -0.48 -13.70 -15.57
C LEU A 138 -0.74 -14.60 -16.78
#